data_AF-A0A3N5U212-F1
#
_entry.id   AF-A0A3N5U212-F1
#
_cell.length_a   1.000
_cell.length_b   1.000
_cell.length_c   1.000
_cell.angle_alpha   90.00
_cell.angle_beta   90.00
_cell.angle_gamma   90.00
#
_symmetry.space_group_name_H-M   'P 1'
#
loop_
_entity.id
_entity.type
_entity.pdbx_description
1 polymer ?
#
loop_
_entity_poly.entity_id
_entity_poly.type
_entity_poly.pdbx_seq_one_letter_code
_entity_poly.pdbx_strand_id
1 'polypeptide(L)'
;MALTGIQIFKLLPKTNCKECGVPTCLAFAMNLASGKAELDSCPYVSDEAREKLSEASAPPIRPVAVGKGVRALTTGGETVQYRHEKTFFNPTAFAALVSSDIKASDLKDKLKIWNAFQYERVGLNLRPELVALRDAKGDKKEFAEKAKLIAESSEFNLVLMTENVDVMKAGIEACKFKRPVMYAATAGNADAFGAVAKENGLPLAVKSDSVSGLIPLTDKLTGMGLKDLILDPGSREIKQSLEDMVAIRRAALKSGNRSLGFPTITFPCEMASNLDMETLIAGMHVAKYGGIVVMSDFAGENIFPLLLERLNIFTDPQRPMTVTQGIYPIGNPDENSPVLVTTNFALTYFIVSGEIESSKVPSWLLIKDSEGLSVMTAWAAGKFSGDDVGAFVKKSGIADKVKHKQIIIPGYAAAIAGDMEEELPGWAITVGPREAAHIPAFLKSR
;
A
#
# COMPACT_ATOMS: atom_id res chain seq x y z
N MET A 1 9.64 -24.62 -8.91
CA MET A 1 8.82 -25.40 -7.95
C MET A 1 9.17 -24.94 -6.55
N ALA A 2 8.18 -24.69 -5.69
CA ALA A 2 8.43 -24.48 -4.27
C ALA A 2 9.14 -25.72 -3.69
N LEU A 3 10.11 -25.55 -2.81
CA LEU A 3 10.75 -26.68 -2.14
C LEU A 3 9.70 -27.43 -1.31
N THR A 4 9.70 -28.75 -1.41
CA THR A 4 8.94 -29.59 -0.49
C THR A 4 9.49 -29.42 0.92
N GLY A 5 8.66 -29.65 1.95
CA GLY A 5 9.14 -29.59 3.34
C GLY A 5 10.31 -30.54 3.61
N ILE A 6 10.43 -31.65 2.85
CA ILE A 6 11.58 -32.55 2.92
C ILE A 6 12.85 -31.90 2.36
N GLN A 7 12.75 -31.17 1.25
CA GLN A 7 13.90 -30.45 0.68
C GLN A 7 14.35 -29.30 1.58
N ILE A 8 13.41 -28.58 2.19
CA ILE A 8 13.72 -27.53 3.17
C ILE A 8 14.42 -28.14 4.39
N PHE A 9 13.90 -29.25 4.93
CA PHE A 9 14.48 -29.93 6.09
C PHE A 9 15.94 -30.37 5.88
N LYS A 10 16.34 -30.71 4.65
CA LYS A 10 17.74 -31.06 4.33
C LYS A 10 18.71 -29.90 4.55
N LEU A 11 18.24 -28.66 4.38
CA LEU A 11 19.01 -27.43 4.51
C LEU A 11 18.96 -26.83 5.93
N LEU A 12 18.10 -27.35 6.81
CA LEU A 12 18.01 -26.88 8.18
C LEU A 12 19.10 -27.49 9.10
N PRO A 13 19.40 -26.87 10.25
CA PRO A 13 20.41 -27.36 11.21
C PRO A 13 20.09 -28.70 11.89
N LYS A 14 18.84 -29.16 11.81
CA LYS A 14 18.34 -30.43 12.41
C LYS A 14 18.55 -30.54 13.93
N THR A 15 18.64 -29.41 14.64
CA THR A 15 18.83 -29.37 16.09
C THR A 15 17.56 -29.73 16.88
N ASN A 16 16.38 -29.51 16.31
CA ASN A 16 15.08 -29.66 16.98
C ASN A 16 14.98 -28.90 18.32
N CYS A 17 15.62 -27.72 18.43
CA CYS A 17 15.70 -26.92 19.65
C CYS A 17 14.36 -26.27 20.08
N LYS A 18 13.37 -26.21 19.18
CA LYS A 18 12.03 -25.59 19.39
C LYS A 18 12.03 -24.07 19.57
N GLU A 19 13.16 -23.40 19.42
CA GLU A 19 13.27 -21.94 19.53
C GLU A 19 12.50 -21.18 18.43
N CYS A 20 12.21 -21.84 17.30
CA CYS A 20 11.34 -21.31 16.25
C CYS A 20 9.83 -21.49 16.51
N GLY A 21 9.44 -21.87 17.74
CA GLY A 21 8.03 -22.00 18.15
C GLY A 21 7.32 -23.27 17.67
N VAL A 22 8.05 -24.23 17.09
CA VAL A 22 7.49 -25.50 16.60
C VAL A 22 8.26 -26.73 17.12
N PRO A 23 7.61 -27.91 17.22
CA PRO A 23 8.17 -29.05 17.97
C PRO A 23 9.45 -29.66 17.37
N THR A 24 9.65 -29.57 16.05
CA THR A 24 10.79 -30.16 15.34
C THR A 24 11.19 -29.31 14.13
N CYS A 25 12.44 -29.45 13.67
CA CYS A 25 12.90 -28.83 12.42
C CYS A 25 12.12 -29.33 11.19
N LEU A 26 11.60 -30.57 11.21
CA LEU A 26 10.74 -31.07 10.14
C LEU A 26 9.38 -30.36 10.14
N ALA A 27 8.77 -30.15 11.31
CA ALA A 27 7.55 -29.36 11.43
C ALA A 27 7.77 -27.91 10.97
N PHE A 28 8.91 -27.31 11.32
CA PHE A 28 9.32 -25.99 10.83
C PHE A 28 9.44 -25.97 9.29
N ALA A 29 10.08 -26.99 8.71
CA ALA A 29 10.23 -27.10 7.27
C ALA A 29 8.88 -27.27 6.53
N MET A 30 7.92 -28.00 7.11
CA MET A 30 6.56 -28.13 6.56
C MET A 30 5.78 -26.81 6.67
N ASN A 31 5.97 -26.06 7.76
CA ASN A 31 5.38 -24.73 7.91
C ASN A 31 5.99 -23.72 6.93
N LEU A 32 7.31 -23.75 6.70
CA LEU A 32 7.96 -22.95 5.67
C LEU A 32 7.45 -23.28 4.26
N ALA A 33 7.36 -24.57 3.91
CA ALA A 33 6.86 -25.02 2.61
C ALA A 33 5.40 -24.61 2.35
N SER A 34 4.60 -24.43 3.41
CA SER A 34 3.21 -23.99 3.35
C SER A 34 3.02 -22.50 3.62
N GLY A 35 4.11 -21.73 3.77
CA GLY A 35 4.07 -20.28 4.05
C GLY A 35 3.47 -19.90 5.40
N LYS A 36 3.49 -20.82 6.38
CA LYS A 36 2.98 -20.64 7.76
C LYS A 36 4.05 -20.19 8.74
N ALA A 37 5.31 -20.15 8.32
CA ALA A 37 6.44 -19.70 9.13
C ALA A 37 7.44 -18.94 8.24
N GLU A 38 8.21 -18.05 8.83
CA GLU A 38 9.29 -17.30 8.17
C GLU A 38 10.64 -17.94 8.51
N LEU A 39 11.59 -17.90 7.58
CA LEU A 39 12.91 -18.52 7.78
C LEU A 39 13.67 -17.88 8.95
N ASP A 40 13.43 -16.58 9.16
CA ASP A 40 14.03 -15.79 10.24
C ASP A 40 13.61 -16.24 11.64
N SER A 41 12.54 -17.03 11.78
CA SER A 41 12.19 -17.66 13.05
C SER A 41 13.23 -18.68 13.53
N CYS A 42 14.15 -19.14 12.66
CA CYS A 42 15.22 -20.06 13.06
C CYS A 42 16.56 -19.32 13.23
N PRO A 43 17.08 -19.19 14.46
CA PRO A 43 18.32 -18.45 14.72
C PRO A 43 19.59 -19.17 14.23
N TYR A 44 19.52 -20.49 14.00
CA TYR A 44 20.68 -21.33 13.69
C TYR A 44 20.86 -21.65 12.20
N VAL A 45 19.99 -21.13 11.33
CA VAL A 45 20.09 -21.37 9.89
C VAL A 45 21.31 -20.63 9.32
N SER A 46 22.19 -21.37 8.64
CA SER A 46 23.42 -20.82 8.05
C SER A 46 23.12 -19.88 6.89
N ASP A 47 24.00 -18.91 6.62
CA ASP A 47 23.81 -17.94 5.54
C ASP A 47 23.67 -18.61 4.16
N GLU A 48 24.41 -19.69 3.91
CA GLU A 48 24.29 -20.48 2.69
C GLU A 48 22.92 -21.16 2.57
N ALA A 49 22.39 -21.68 3.68
CA ALA A 49 21.04 -22.25 3.71
C ALA A 49 19.98 -21.16 3.57
N ARG A 50 20.20 -19.95 4.14
CA ARG A 50 19.33 -18.79 3.95
C ARG A 50 19.21 -18.42 2.49
N GLU A 51 20.33 -18.31 1.79
CA GLU A 51 20.32 -17.93 0.38
C GLU A 51 19.59 -18.97 -0.49
N LYS A 52 19.92 -20.26 -0.33
CA LYS A 52 19.27 -21.35 -1.09
C LYS A 52 17.77 -21.47 -0.79
N LEU A 53 17.39 -21.36 0.48
CA LEU A 53 15.98 -21.42 0.87
C LEU A 53 15.23 -20.18 0.41
N SER A 54 15.79 -19.00 0.59
CA SER A 54 15.20 -17.72 0.15
C SER A 54 15.01 -17.67 -1.36
N GLU A 55 15.93 -18.21 -2.15
CA GLU A 55 15.81 -18.26 -3.60
C GLU A 55 14.68 -19.22 -4.04
N ALA A 56 14.56 -20.36 -3.37
CA ALA A 56 13.59 -21.37 -3.73
C ALA A 56 12.18 -21.11 -3.16
N SER A 57 12.09 -20.33 -2.06
CA SER A 57 10.84 -19.79 -1.51
C SER A 57 10.50 -18.40 -2.07
N ALA A 58 11.35 -17.84 -2.94
CA ALA A 58 11.11 -16.52 -3.53
C ALA A 58 9.72 -16.48 -4.18
N PRO A 59 8.89 -15.48 -3.84
CA PRO A 59 7.57 -15.33 -4.42
C PRO A 59 7.64 -15.40 -5.96
N PRO A 60 6.62 -15.94 -6.64
CA PRO A 60 6.65 -16.04 -8.10
C PRO A 60 6.94 -14.71 -8.79
N ILE A 61 6.45 -13.61 -8.21
CA ILE A 61 6.79 -12.24 -8.57
C ILE A 61 7.69 -11.67 -7.49
N ARG A 62 8.95 -11.35 -7.81
CA ARG A 62 9.90 -10.85 -6.84
C ARG A 62 9.48 -9.48 -6.29
N PRO A 63 9.60 -9.23 -4.97
CA PRO A 63 9.47 -7.89 -4.43
C PRO A 63 10.73 -7.08 -4.76
N VAL A 64 10.54 -5.84 -5.17
CA VAL A 64 11.60 -4.88 -5.47
C VAL A 64 11.38 -3.66 -4.59
N ALA A 65 12.30 -3.45 -3.65
CA ALA A 65 12.34 -2.18 -2.92
C ALA A 65 12.63 -1.06 -3.92
N VAL A 66 12.11 0.14 -3.68
CA VAL A 66 12.37 1.37 -4.44
C VAL A 66 12.43 2.53 -3.46
N GLY A 67 13.42 3.41 -3.64
CA GLY A 67 13.48 4.61 -2.83
C GLY A 67 14.14 4.44 -1.45
N LYS A 68 14.22 5.55 -0.72
CA LYS A 68 14.58 5.64 0.70
C LYS A 68 13.70 6.69 1.41
N GLY A 69 13.80 6.74 2.74
CA GLY A 69 13.09 7.72 3.56
C GLY A 69 11.59 7.44 3.66
N VAL A 70 10.81 8.48 3.98
CA VAL A 70 9.38 8.34 4.31
C VAL A 70 8.52 7.87 3.12
N ARG A 71 8.96 8.11 1.88
CA ARG A 71 8.29 7.64 0.65
C ARG A 71 8.94 6.39 0.05
N ALA A 72 9.79 5.68 0.79
CA ALA A 72 10.29 4.37 0.36
C ALA A 72 9.12 3.41 0.17
N LEU A 73 9.20 2.54 -0.84
CA LEU A 73 8.15 1.61 -1.19
C LEU A 73 8.71 0.27 -1.64
N THR A 74 7.84 -0.73 -1.72
CA THR A 74 8.12 -2.02 -2.36
C THR A 74 7.08 -2.22 -3.44
N THR A 75 7.48 -2.77 -4.59
CA THR A 75 6.58 -3.17 -5.67
C THR A 75 6.83 -4.65 -6.03
N GLY A 76 5.83 -5.38 -6.48
CA GLY A 76 5.93 -6.82 -6.75
C GLY A 76 5.58 -7.68 -5.52
N GLY A 77 6.17 -8.86 -5.36
CA GLY A 77 5.88 -9.75 -4.22
C GLY A 77 4.51 -10.45 -4.26
N GLU A 78 3.75 -10.26 -5.34
CA GLU A 78 2.37 -10.70 -5.46
C GLU A 78 2.25 -12.21 -5.70
N THR A 79 1.24 -12.84 -5.09
CA THR A 79 1.07 -14.30 -5.14
C THR A 79 -0.27 -14.77 -5.71
N VAL A 80 -1.19 -13.85 -6.00
CA VAL A 80 -2.55 -14.16 -6.47
C VAL A 80 -2.97 -13.30 -7.66
N GLN A 81 -3.92 -13.79 -8.44
CA GLN A 81 -4.54 -13.02 -9.53
C GLN A 81 -5.71 -12.22 -9.00
N TYR A 82 -6.51 -12.79 -8.11
CA TYR A 82 -7.71 -12.15 -7.61
C TYR A 82 -7.55 -11.91 -6.12
N ARG A 83 -7.79 -10.67 -5.68
CA ARG A 83 -7.59 -10.29 -4.27
C ARG A 83 -8.36 -11.19 -3.29
N HIS A 84 -9.55 -11.69 -3.67
CA HIS A 84 -10.35 -12.57 -2.81
C HIS A 84 -9.74 -13.97 -2.61
N GLU A 85 -8.75 -14.38 -3.41
CA GLU A 85 -8.02 -15.64 -3.19
C GLU A 85 -7.10 -15.54 -1.96
N LYS A 86 -6.58 -14.33 -1.67
CA LYS A 86 -5.74 -14.02 -0.50
C LYS A 86 -5.76 -12.50 -0.22
N THR A 87 -4.71 -11.79 -0.64
CA THR A 87 -4.58 -10.34 -0.62
C THR A 87 -3.57 -9.90 -1.67
N PHE A 88 -3.63 -8.64 -2.09
CA PHE A 88 -2.51 -8.00 -2.77
C PHE A 88 -1.62 -7.30 -1.73
N PHE A 89 -0.31 -7.41 -1.86
CA PHE A 89 0.64 -7.06 -0.79
C PHE A 89 1.25 -5.68 -0.95
N ASN A 90 1.67 -5.33 -2.17
CA ASN A 90 2.48 -4.14 -2.41
C ASN A 90 1.72 -3.15 -3.30
N PRO A 91 1.14 -2.08 -2.72
CA PRO A 91 0.30 -1.13 -3.43
C PRO A 91 1.00 -0.49 -4.64
N THR A 92 0.24 -0.25 -5.70
CA THR A 92 0.71 0.46 -6.90
C THR A 92 1.34 1.82 -6.54
N ALA A 93 2.58 2.06 -6.95
CA ALA A 93 3.22 3.35 -6.76
C ALA A 93 2.82 4.33 -7.86
N PHE A 94 2.67 5.61 -7.51
CA PHE A 94 2.39 6.67 -8.47
C PHE A 94 3.61 7.56 -8.69
N ALA A 95 3.91 7.82 -9.97
CA ALA A 95 4.96 8.72 -10.40
C ALA A 95 4.40 9.85 -11.29
N ALA A 96 4.90 11.07 -11.13
CA ALA A 96 4.67 12.15 -12.10
C ALA A 96 5.90 12.36 -12.99
N LEU A 97 5.68 12.54 -14.29
CA LEU A 97 6.72 12.75 -15.28
C LEU A 97 7.21 14.20 -15.26
N VAL A 98 8.53 14.38 -15.32
CA VAL A 98 9.19 15.68 -15.47
C VAL A 98 10.26 15.55 -16.54
N SER A 99 10.26 16.46 -17.51
CA SER A 99 11.36 16.58 -18.47
C SER A 99 12.55 17.31 -17.85
N SER A 100 13.77 16.88 -18.16
CA SER A 100 15.01 17.46 -17.62
C SER A 100 15.25 18.92 -18.03
N ASP A 101 14.65 19.38 -19.13
CA ASP A 101 14.71 20.78 -19.58
C ASP A 101 13.69 21.71 -18.89
N ILE A 102 12.95 21.20 -17.90
CA ILE A 102 12.07 22.03 -17.06
C ILE A 102 12.87 23.12 -16.35
N LYS A 103 12.32 24.34 -16.26
CA LYS A 103 12.94 25.39 -15.45
C LYS A 103 13.00 24.98 -13.98
N ALA A 104 14.10 25.33 -13.31
CA ALA A 104 14.30 24.96 -11.90
C ALA A 104 13.25 25.58 -10.96
N SER A 105 12.72 26.77 -11.28
CA SER A 105 11.59 27.40 -10.58
C SER A 105 10.35 26.53 -10.68
N ASP A 106 9.97 26.15 -11.89
CA ASP A 106 8.73 25.44 -12.17
C ASP A 106 8.76 24.03 -11.56
N LEU A 107 9.94 23.39 -11.56
CA LEU A 107 10.15 22.12 -10.86
C LEU A 107 9.97 22.26 -9.34
N LYS A 108 10.53 23.31 -8.72
CA LYS A 108 10.34 23.54 -7.27
C LYS A 108 8.88 23.78 -6.92
N ASP A 109 8.18 24.55 -7.74
CA ASP A 109 6.75 24.83 -7.54
C ASP A 109 5.92 23.55 -7.65
N LYS A 110 6.17 22.72 -8.69
CA LYS A 110 5.55 21.39 -8.83
C LYS A 110 5.83 20.49 -7.62
N LEU A 111 7.09 20.35 -7.21
CA LEU A 111 7.46 19.52 -6.06
C LEU A 111 6.77 19.98 -4.78
N LYS A 112 6.65 21.30 -4.56
CA LYS A 112 5.93 21.87 -3.41
C LYS A 112 4.46 21.50 -3.44
N ILE A 113 3.79 21.67 -4.59
CA ILE A 113 2.37 21.34 -4.77
C ILE A 113 2.16 19.83 -4.54
N TRP A 114 2.93 18.98 -5.21
CA TRP A 114 2.80 17.53 -5.11
C TRP A 114 3.15 17.00 -3.71
N ASN A 115 4.04 17.67 -2.97
CA ASN A 115 4.36 17.29 -1.59
C ASN A 115 3.19 17.55 -0.63
N ALA A 116 2.30 18.49 -0.96
CA ALA A 116 1.08 18.79 -0.20
C ALA A 116 -0.05 17.78 -0.46
N PHE A 117 0.05 16.94 -1.50
CA PHE A 117 -0.90 15.85 -1.74
C PHE A 117 -0.68 14.70 -0.74
N GLN A 118 -1.17 14.91 0.47
CA GLN A 118 -1.16 13.99 1.59
C GLN A 118 -2.57 13.95 2.17
N TYR A 119 -3.18 12.78 2.18
CA TYR A 119 -4.56 12.59 2.59
C TYR A 119 -4.64 11.57 3.71
N GLU A 120 -5.08 12.02 4.89
CA GLU A 120 -5.37 11.10 5.97
C GLU A 120 -6.69 10.36 5.69
N ARG A 121 -6.60 9.04 5.58
CA ARG A 121 -7.75 8.15 5.42
C ARG A 121 -7.53 6.94 6.30
N VAL A 122 -8.52 6.67 7.14
CA VAL A 122 -8.54 5.50 8.02
C VAL A 122 -7.27 5.29 8.86
N GLY A 123 -6.64 6.38 9.33
CA GLY A 123 -5.38 6.35 10.09
C GLY A 123 -4.12 6.14 9.23
N LEU A 124 -4.25 6.16 7.90
CA LEU A 124 -3.15 6.06 6.95
C LEU A 124 -2.96 7.38 6.21
N ASN A 125 -1.71 7.76 5.95
CA ASN A 125 -1.38 8.90 5.12
C ASN A 125 -1.18 8.46 3.66
N LEU A 126 -2.16 8.76 2.81
CA LEU A 126 -2.13 8.43 1.39
C LEU A 126 -1.43 9.55 0.61
N ARG A 127 -0.41 9.19 -0.18
CA ARG A 127 0.39 10.14 -0.97
C ARG A 127 1.06 9.44 -2.16
N PRO A 128 1.42 10.17 -3.23
CA PRO A 128 2.24 9.64 -4.32
C PRO A 128 3.72 9.52 -3.91
N GLU A 129 4.48 8.62 -4.55
CA GLU A 129 5.82 8.25 -4.08
C GLU A 129 6.97 8.73 -4.97
N LEU A 130 6.75 8.87 -6.28
CA LEU A 130 7.82 8.95 -7.27
C LEU A 130 7.74 10.21 -8.16
N VAL A 131 8.90 10.64 -8.65
CA VAL A 131 9.04 11.55 -9.79
C VAL A 131 9.85 10.84 -10.86
N ALA A 132 9.32 10.77 -12.08
CA ALA A 132 10.00 10.21 -13.22
C ALA A 132 10.69 11.32 -14.02
N LEU A 133 12.01 11.42 -13.91
CA LEU A 133 12.81 12.44 -14.59
C LEU A 133 13.26 11.91 -15.96
N ARG A 134 12.75 12.51 -17.04
CA ARG A 134 13.06 12.17 -18.43
C ARG A 134 14.15 13.03 -19.01
N ASP A 135 15.16 12.39 -19.57
CA ASP A 135 16.17 13.03 -20.39
C ASP A 135 15.55 13.58 -21.67
N ALA A 136 15.74 14.88 -21.91
CA ALA A 136 15.17 15.59 -23.04
C ALA A 136 16.17 15.69 -24.21
N LYS A 137 17.46 15.85 -23.91
CA LYS A 137 18.48 16.32 -24.87
C LYS A 137 19.84 15.63 -24.74
N GLY A 138 19.98 14.67 -23.83
CA GLY A 138 21.26 14.02 -23.54
C GLY A 138 22.23 14.89 -22.72
N ASP A 139 21.76 15.98 -22.11
CA ASP A 139 22.61 16.86 -21.30
C ASP A 139 22.79 16.25 -19.90
N LYS A 140 23.95 15.60 -19.70
CA LYS A 140 24.31 14.97 -18.43
C LYS A 140 24.30 15.94 -17.24
N LYS A 141 24.65 17.21 -17.46
CA LYS A 141 24.75 18.20 -16.38
C LYS A 141 23.36 18.64 -15.97
N GLU A 142 22.53 19.02 -16.94
CA GLU A 142 21.16 19.44 -16.68
C GLU A 142 20.35 18.30 -16.03
N PHE A 143 20.47 17.07 -16.54
CA PHE A 143 19.81 15.91 -15.97
C PHE A 143 20.23 15.65 -14.51
N ALA A 144 21.53 15.68 -14.20
CA ALA A 144 22.04 15.51 -12.85
C ALA A 144 21.58 16.63 -11.90
N GLU A 145 21.53 17.88 -12.38
CA GLU A 145 21.04 19.02 -11.60
C GLU A 145 19.56 18.86 -11.23
N LYS A 146 18.70 18.42 -12.16
CA LYS A 146 17.28 18.14 -11.84
C LYS A 146 17.12 16.94 -10.92
N ALA A 147 17.89 15.87 -11.14
CA ALA A 147 17.86 14.68 -10.27
C ALA A 147 18.24 15.06 -8.83
N LYS A 148 19.31 15.84 -8.65
CA LYS A 148 19.75 16.37 -7.36
C LYS A 148 18.66 17.23 -6.72
N LEU A 149 18.10 18.17 -7.49
CA LEU A 149 17.07 19.06 -6.99
C LEU A 149 15.86 18.28 -6.45
N ILE A 150 15.35 17.29 -7.19
CA ILE A 150 14.24 16.43 -6.73
C ILE A 150 14.65 15.68 -5.46
N ALA A 151 15.83 15.07 -5.44
CA ALA A 151 16.30 14.21 -4.34
C ALA A 151 16.54 14.98 -3.03
N GLU A 152 17.05 16.21 -3.10
CA GLU A 152 17.42 17.00 -1.92
C GLU A 152 16.31 17.94 -1.45
N SER A 153 15.47 18.44 -2.36
CA SER A 153 14.43 19.43 -2.01
C SER A 153 13.04 18.83 -1.80
N SER A 154 12.89 17.51 -1.93
CA SER A 154 11.61 16.84 -1.74
C SER A 154 11.72 15.46 -1.09
N GLU A 155 10.59 14.96 -0.61
CA GLU A 155 10.48 13.61 -0.08
C GLU A 155 10.36 12.52 -1.15
N PHE A 156 10.13 12.91 -2.42
CA PHE A 156 9.94 11.98 -3.53
C PHE A 156 11.19 11.12 -3.79
N ASN A 157 10.94 9.91 -4.25
CA ASN A 157 11.96 9.03 -4.83
C ASN A 157 11.95 9.18 -6.36
N LEU A 158 12.98 8.67 -7.05
CA LEU A 158 13.17 8.96 -8.47
C LEU A 158 13.09 7.71 -9.34
N VAL A 159 12.52 7.89 -10.53
CA VAL A 159 12.76 7.06 -11.72
C VAL A 159 13.59 7.91 -12.69
N LEU A 160 14.82 7.51 -12.97
CA LEU A 160 15.71 8.19 -13.93
C LEU A 160 15.47 7.58 -15.31
N MET A 161 14.99 8.36 -16.27
CA MET A 161 14.63 7.89 -17.61
C MET A 161 15.58 8.45 -18.68
N THR A 162 16.50 7.63 -19.16
CA THR A 162 17.40 7.94 -20.29
C THR A 162 17.92 6.65 -20.93
N GLU A 163 18.20 6.69 -22.23
CA GLU A 163 18.90 5.60 -22.94
C GLU A 163 20.42 5.79 -22.96
N ASN A 164 20.90 6.98 -22.59
CA ASN A 164 22.32 7.31 -22.57
C ASN A 164 22.95 6.93 -21.23
N VAL A 165 23.94 6.03 -21.28
CA VAL A 165 24.63 5.51 -20.09
C VAL A 165 25.37 6.60 -19.29
N ASP A 166 25.92 7.61 -19.96
CA ASP A 166 26.66 8.69 -19.29
C ASP A 166 25.72 9.65 -18.57
N VAL A 167 24.55 9.93 -19.17
CA VAL A 167 23.48 10.71 -18.53
C VAL A 167 22.93 9.94 -17.33
N MET A 168 22.71 8.63 -17.48
CA MET A 168 22.25 7.76 -16.39
C MET A 168 23.23 7.79 -15.21
N LYS A 169 24.53 7.62 -15.46
CA LYS A 169 25.57 7.68 -14.42
C LYS A 169 25.59 9.03 -13.71
N ALA A 170 25.45 10.13 -14.46
CA ALA A 170 25.41 11.47 -13.88
C ALA A 170 24.18 11.67 -12.96
N GLY A 171 23.00 11.19 -13.38
CA GLY A 171 21.79 11.19 -12.56
C GLY A 171 21.93 10.31 -11.30
N ILE A 172 22.52 9.12 -11.43
CA ILE A 172 22.79 8.23 -10.30
C ILE A 172 23.69 8.91 -9.28
N GLU A 173 24.81 9.50 -9.70
CA GLU A 173 25.73 10.15 -8.76
C GLU A 173 25.04 11.28 -7.97
N ALA A 174 24.13 12.00 -8.61
CA ALA A 174 23.34 13.06 -8.00
C ALA A 174 22.30 12.57 -6.97
N CYS A 175 21.78 11.34 -7.08
CA CYS A 175 20.66 10.89 -6.25
C CYS A 175 20.71 9.43 -5.74
N LYS A 176 21.84 8.72 -5.86
CA LYS A 176 21.99 7.30 -5.44
C LYS A 176 21.60 7.04 -3.99
N PHE A 177 21.74 8.03 -3.11
CA PHE A 177 21.31 7.94 -1.71
C PHE A 177 19.80 7.73 -1.54
N LYS A 178 18.99 8.08 -2.56
CA LYS A 178 17.56 7.76 -2.64
C LYS A 178 17.27 6.39 -3.25
N ARG A 179 18.27 5.64 -3.74
CA ARG A 179 18.11 4.35 -4.43
C ARG A 179 17.06 4.43 -5.58
N PRO A 180 17.32 5.25 -6.62
CA PRO A 180 16.38 5.48 -7.72
C PRO A 180 16.19 4.23 -8.61
N VAL A 181 15.10 4.21 -9.36
CA VAL A 181 14.90 3.26 -10.47
C VAL A 181 15.63 3.75 -11.71
N MET A 182 16.41 2.89 -12.35
CA MET A 182 16.99 3.14 -13.67
C MET A 182 16.00 2.71 -14.76
N TYR A 183 15.62 3.62 -15.64
CA TYR A 183 14.74 3.35 -16.77
C TYR A 183 15.44 3.75 -18.10
N ALA A 184 15.68 2.86 -19.05
CA ALA A 184 15.49 1.41 -18.99
C ALA A 184 16.54 0.66 -19.82
N ALA A 185 16.79 -0.60 -19.43
CA ALA A 185 17.54 -1.55 -20.23
C ALA A 185 16.67 -2.06 -21.40
N THR A 186 17.20 -1.95 -22.60
CA THR A 186 16.64 -2.46 -23.87
C THR A 186 17.63 -3.47 -24.48
N ALA A 187 17.28 -4.08 -25.60
CA ALA A 187 18.18 -4.97 -26.34
C ALA A 187 19.52 -4.29 -26.72
N GLY A 188 19.51 -2.99 -26.98
CA GLY A 188 20.70 -2.24 -27.42
C GLY A 188 21.65 -1.83 -26.30
N ASN A 189 21.21 -1.78 -25.04
CA ASN A 189 22.02 -1.23 -23.93
C ASN A 189 22.04 -2.11 -22.66
N ALA A 190 21.43 -3.31 -22.68
CA ALA A 190 21.28 -4.16 -21.50
C ALA A 190 22.59 -4.50 -20.78
N ASP A 191 23.70 -4.71 -21.50
CA ASP A 191 25.00 -5.00 -20.85
C ASP A 191 25.50 -3.79 -20.04
N ALA A 192 25.47 -2.61 -20.65
CA ALA A 192 25.94 -1.38 -20.03
C ALA A 192 25.05 -0.99 -18.84
N PHE A 193 23.72 -1.01 -19.03
CA PHE A 193 22.77 -0.67 -17.97
C PHE A 193 22.77 -1.71 -16.86
N GLY A 194 22.88 -3.00 -17.20
CA GLY A 194 22.98 -4.07 -16.23
C GLY A 194 24.23 -3.97 -15.36
N ALA A 195 25.39 -3.64 -15.96
CA ALA A 195 26.62 -3.43 -15.21
C ALA A 195 26.49 -2.25 -14.24
N VAL A 196 25.97 -1.11 -14.71
CA VAL A 196 25.77 0.09 -13.86
C VAL A 196 24.79 -0.18 -12.72
N ALA A 197 23.66 -0.86 -13.00
CA ALA A 197 22.68 -1.21 -11.98
C ALA A 197 23.27 -2.14 -10.91
N LYS A 198 24.08 -3.12 -11.32
CA LYS A 198 24.74 -4.07 -10.41
C LYS A 198 25.78 -3.37 -9.55
N GLU A 199 26.63 -2.55 -10.15
CA GLU A 199 27.67 -1.77 -9.47
C GLU A 199 27.08 -0.87 -8.36
N ASN A 200 25.91 -0.29 -8.62
CA ASN A 200 25.26 0.65 -7.70
C ASN A 200 24.15 0.03 -6.83
N GLY A 201 23.82 -1.25 -7.01
CA GLY A 201 22.74 -1.92 -6.29
C GLY A 201 21.35 -1.30 -6.51
N LEU A 202 21.06 -0.87 -7.75
CA LEU A 202 19.85 -0.15 -8.10
C LEU A 202 18.82 -1.02 -8.84
N PRO A 203 17.51 -0.78 -8.61
CA PRO A 203 16.46 -1.40 -9.40
C PRO A 203 16.51 -0.92 -10.86
N LEU A 204 16.37 -1.86 -11.80
CA LEU A 204 16.49 -1.62 -13.24
C LEU A 204 15.20 -2.01 -13.97
N ALA A 205 14.58 -1.04 -14.63
CA ALA A 205 13.49 -1.32 -15.54
C ALA A 205 14.02 -1.93 -16.85
N VAL A 206 13.28 -2.90 -17.38
CA VAL A 206 13.56 -3.64 -18.61
C VAL A 206 12.43 -3.36 -19.59
N LYS A 207 12.79 -2.80 -20.75
CA LYS A 207 11.84 -2.39 -21.79
C LYS A 207 12.02 -3.24 -23.04
N SER A 208 10.90 -3.67 -23.59
CA SER A 208 10.76 -4.39 -24.86
C SER A 208 9.50 -3.89 -25.57
N ASP A 209 9.29 -4.26 -26.83
CA ASP A 209 8.07 -3.94 -27.60
C ASP A 209 6.96 -5.00 -27.46
N SER A 210 7.17 -5.99 -26.58
CA SER A 210 6.20 -7.04 -26.26
C SER A 210 6.58 -7.80 -25.00
N VAL A 211 5.61 -8.51 -24.41
CA VAL A 211 5.81 -9.43 -23.28
C VAL A 211 6.82 -10.54 -23.62
N SER A 212 6.81 -11.08 -24.83
CA SER A 212 7.75 -12.14 -25.24
C SER A 212 9.18 -11.62 -25.36
N GLY A 213 9.37 -10.38 -25.85
CA GLY A 213 10.70 -9.77 -25.94
C GLY A 213 11.33 -9.41 -24.59
N LEU A 214 10.54 -9.34 -23.49
CA LEU A 214 11.08 -9.16 -22.14
C LEU A 214 11.90 -10.38 -21.67
N ILE A 215 11.50 -11.59 -22.05
CA ILE A 215 12.09 -12.85 -21.58
C ILE A 215 13.62 -12.87 -21.81
N PRO A 216 14.14 -12.73 -23.05
CA PRO A 216 15.59 -12.77 -23.27
C PRO A 216 16.36 -11.66 -22.53
N LEU A 217 15.76 -10.48 -22.34
CA LEU A 217 16.39 -9.39 -21.61
C LEU A 217 16.48 -9.68 -20.10
N THR A 218 15.40 -10.17 -19.52
CA THR A 218 15.36 -10.55 -18.10
C THR A 218 16.26 -11.74 -17.81
N ASP A 219 16.33 -12.74 -18.67
CA ASP A 219 17.24 -13.88 -18.53
C ASP A 219 18.71 -13.42 -18.59
N LYS A 220 19.03 -12.51 -19.51
CA LYS A 220 20.37 -11.92 -19.60
C LYS A 220 20.74 -11.14 -18.34
N LEU A 221 19.89 -10.22 -17.90
CA LEU A 221 20.15 -9.35 -16.74
C LEU A 221 20.21 -10.15 -15.43
N THR A 222 19.35 -11.17 -15.27
CA THR A 222 19.43 -12.09 -14.13
C THR A 222 20.69 -12.95 -14.18
N GLY A 223 21.13 -13.39 -15.36
CA GLY A 223 22.43 -14.05 -15.58
C GLY A 223 23.63 -13.17 -15.21
N MET A 224 23.50 -11.84 -15.31
CA MET A 224 24.49 -10.89 -14.79
C MET A 224 24.45 -10.75 -13.26
N GLY A 225 23.46 -11.33 -12.59
CA GLY A 225 23.27 -11.31 -11.14
C GLY A 225 22.28 -10.25 -10.63
N LEU A 226 21.55 -9.57 -11.52
CA LEU A 226 20.52 -8.60 -11.12
C LEU A 226 19.27 -9.31 -10.63
N LYS A 227 18.75 -8.88 -9.48
CA LYS A 227 17.52 -9.43 -8.88
C LYS A 227 16.37 -8.43 -8.83
N ASP A 228 16.68 -7.13 -8.90
CA ASP A 228 15.73 -6.02 -8.78
C ASP A 228 15.34 -5.49 -10.17
N LEU A 229 14.54 -6.26 -10.91
CA LEU A 229 14.05 -5.87 -12.23
C LEU A 229 12.59 -5.40 -12.19
N ILE A 230 12.22 -4.49 -13.09
CA ILE A 230 10.85 -3.98 -13.29
C ILE A 230 10.53 -4.06 -14.79
N LEU A 231 9.34 -4.51 -15.18
CA LEU A 231 9.00 -4.82 -16.57
C LEU A 231 8.17 -3.71 -17.22
N ASP A 232 8.59 -3.25 -18.40
CA ASP A 232 7.79 -2.45 -19.34
C ASP A 232 7.64 -3.23 -20.67
N PRO A 233 6.46 -3.80 -20.96
CA PRO A 233 6.23 -4.54 -22.21
C PRO A 233 6.10 -3.63 -23.45
N GLY A 234 6.21 -2.30 -23.28
CA GLY A 234 6.23 -1.34 -24.39
C GLY A 234 4.86 -0.92 -24.90
N SER A 235 3.77 -1.50 -24.39
CA SER A 235 2.42 -1.13 -24.79
C SER A 235 2.07 0.31 -24.43
N ARG A 236 1.54 1.03 -25.42
CA ARG A 236 1.02 2.42 -25.31
C ARG A 236 -0.43 2.55 -25.79
N GLU A 237 -1.08 1.43 -26.05
CA GLU A 237 -2.50 1.33 -26.33
C GLU A 237 -3.22 0.70 -25.13
N ILE A 238 -4.35 1.26 -24.71
CA ILE A 238 -5.06 0.88 -23.47
C ILE A 238 -5.37 -0.62 -23.45
N LYS A 239 -5.93 -1.14 -24.56
CA LYS A 239 -6.29 -2.56 -24.70
C LYS A 239 -5.06 -3.46 -24.55
N GLN A 240 -3.99 -3.16 -25.30
CA GLN A 240 -2.78 -3.97 -25.28
C GLN A 240 -2.13 -3.95 -23.90
N SER A 241 -2.13 -2.79 -23.23
CA SER A 241 -1.54 -2.68 -21.89
C SER A 241 -2.28 -3.48 -20.84
N LEU A 242 -3.62 -3.51 -20.89
CA LEU A 242 -4.41 -4.40 -20.05
C LEU A 242 -4.05 -5.87 -20.31
N GLU A 243 -3.98 -6.27 -21.58
CA GLU A 243 -3.64 -7.65 -21.98
C GLU A 243 -2.24 -8.03 -21.49
N ASP A 244 -1.26 -7.13 -21.64
CA ASP A 244 0.12 -7.37 -21.21
C ASP A 244 0.24 -7.53 -19.69
N MET A 245 -0.39 -6.65 -18.91
CA MET A 245 -0.35 -6.75 -17.44
C MET A 245 -0.96 -8.08 -16.95
N VAL A 246 -2.09 -8.49 -17.56
CA VAL A 246 -2.72 -9.78 -17.27
C VAL A 246 -1.82 -10.94 -17.70
N ALA A 247 -1.20 -10.87 -18.87
CA ALA A 247 -0.31 -11.89 -19.38
C ALA A 247 0.92 -12.08 -18.49
N ILE A 248 1.60 -10.99 -18.08
CA ILE A 248 2.76 -11.02 -17.19
C ILE A 248 2.38 -11.65 -15.84
N ARG A 249 1.29 -11.19 -15.21
CA ARG A 249 0.80 -11.72 -13.93
C ARG A 249 0.49 -13.22 -14.03
N ARG A 250 -0.17 -13.66 -15.11
CA ARG A 250 -0.49 -15.07 -15.34
C ARG A 250 0.75 -15.91 -15.62
N ALA A 251 1.68 -15.42 -16.42
CA ALA A 251 2.91 -16.13 -16.73
C ALA A 251 3.73 -16.41 -15.45
N ALA A 252 3.87 -15.41 -14.59
CA ALA A 252 4.57 -15.57 -13.31
C ALA A 252 3.85 -16.54 -12.36
N LEU A 253 2.52 -16.37 -12.18
CA LEU A 253 1.77 -17.10 -11.15
C LEU A 253 1.28 -18.48 -11.58
N LYS A 254 0.72 -18.62 -12.78
CA LYS A 254 0.14 -19.88 -13.27
C LYS A 254 1.14 -20.74 -14.02
N SER A 255 1.96 -20.11 -14.86
CA SER A 255 2.94 -20.85 -15.68
C SER A 255 4.30 -21.00 -14.97
N GLY A 256 4.52 -20.30 -13.84
CA GLY A 256 5.79 -20.34 -13.12
C GLY A 256 6.97 -19.75 -13.91
N ASN A 257 6.69 -18.90 -14.90
CA ASN A 257 7.70 -18.26 -15.74
C ASN A 257 8.47 -17.22 -14.91
N ARG A 258 9.69 -17.58 -14.51
CA ARG A 258 10.55 -16.72 -13.69
C ARG A 258 11.09 -15.50 -14.43
N SER A 259 11.23 -15.57 -15.75
CA SER A 259 11.68 -14.44 -16.59
C SER A 259 10.68 -13.28 -16.54
N LEU A 260 9.39 -13.58 -16.36
CA LEU A 260 8.33 -12.58 -16.17
C LEU A 260 7.93 -12.41 -14.69
N GLY A 261 8.71 -12.96 -13.76
CA GLY A 261 8.47 -12.96 -12.32
C GLY A 261 8.89 -11.66 -11.62
N PHE A 262 8.53 -10.52 -12.17
CA PHE A 262 8.95 -9.19 -11.71
C PHE A 262 7.77 -8.19 -11.71
N PRO A 263 7.81 -7.12 -10.90
CA PRO A 263 6.83 -6.04 -10.95
C PRO A 263 6.86 -5.32 -12.30
N THR A 264 5.83 -4.52 -12.58
CA THR A 264 5.66 -3.79 -13.84
C THR A 264 5.70 -2.28 -13.64
N ILE A 265 6.02 -1.55 -14.70
CA ILE A 265 5.85 -0.09 -14.81
C ILE A 265 5.01 0.24 -16.05
N THR A 266 4.05 1.15 -15.92
CA THR A 266 3.16 1.57 -17.01
C THR A 266 3.13 3.08 -17.17
N PHE A 267 2.73 3.55 -18.36
CA PHE A 267 2.82 4.95 -18.76
C PHE A 267 1.48 5.48 -19.31
N PRO A 268 0.43 5.66 -18.49
CA PRO A 268 -0.78 6.38 -18.90
C PRO A 268 -0.48 7.73 -19.58
N CYS A 269 0.57 8.43 -19.15
CA CYS A 269 1.02 9.68 -19.76
C CYS A 269 1.47 9.59 -21.22
N GLU A 270 1.67 8.37 -21.74
CA GLU A 270 1.98 8.09 -23.14
C GLU A 270 0.80 7.42 -23.87
N MET A 271 -0.34 7.26 -23.21
CA MET A 271 -1.56 6.61 -23.73
C MET A 271 -2.73 7.57 -23.88
N ALA A 272 -2.66 8.73 -23.25
CA ALA A 272 -3.74 9.70 -23.18
C ALA A 272 -3.20 11.13 -23.34
N SER A 273 -4.08 12.04 -23.75
CA SER A 273 -3.75 13.45 -24.00
C SER A 273 -4.09 14.39 -22.84
N ASN A 274 -4.69 13.87 -21.76
CA ASN A 274 -5.10 14.66 -20.59
C ASN A 274 -5.16 13.80 -19.32
N LEU A 275 -5.07 14.47 -18.16
CA LEU A 275 -5.03 13.82 -16.85
C LEU A 275 -6.28 13.00 -16.51
N ASP A 276 -7.45 13.37 -17.01
CA ASP A 276 -8.70 12.64 -16.72
C ASP A 276 -8.65 11.24 -17.34
N MET A 277 -8.26 11.15 -18.61
CA MET A 277 -8.06 9.87 -19.28
C MET A 277 -6.89 9.09 -18.68
N GLU A 278 -5.80 9.76 -18.32
CA GLU A 278 -4.69 9.12 -17.59
C GLU A 278 -5.16 8.52 -16.26
N THR A 279 -6.05 9.21 -15.54
CA THR A 279 -6.61 8.76 -14.26
C THR A 279 -7.43 7.48 -14.45
N LEU A 280 -8.26 7.40 -15.50
CA LEU A 280 -9.02 6.19 -15.81
C LEU A 280 -8.11 4.99 -16.11
N ILE A 281 -7.06 5.21 -16.89
CA ILE A 281 -6.08 4.17 -17.24
C ILE A 281 -5.25 3.78 -16.01
N ALA A 282 -4.87 4.74 -15.17
CA ALA A 282 -4.18 4.49 -13.91
C ALA A 282 -5.03 3.62 -12.96
N GLY A 283 -6.32 3.91 -12.81
CA GLY A 283 -7.24 3.09 -12.02
C GLY A 283 -7.36 1.66 -12.55
N MET A 284 -7.45 1.50 -13.88
CA MET A 284 -7.35 0.18 -14.51
C MET A 284 -6.07 -0.55 -14.08
N HIS A 285 -4.91 0.11 -14.09
CA HIS A 285 -3.64 -0.51 -13.68
C HIS A 285 -3.53 -0.78 -12.18
N VAL A 286 -4.16 0.02 -11.32
CA VAL A 286 -4.31 -0.30 -9.89
C VAL A 286 -5.07 -1.62 -9.73
N ALA A 287 -6.19 -1.78 -10.43
CA ALA A 287 -6.99 -3.01 -10.40
C ALA A 287 -6.35 -4.18 -11.17
N LYS A 288 -5.47 -3.90 -12.13
CA LYS A 288 -4.87 -4.85 -13.08
C LYS A 288 -3.35 -4.74 -13.10
N TYR A 289 -2.77 -5.00 -11.93
CA TYR A 289 -1.39 -5.46 -11.74
C TYR A 289 -0.27 -4.48 -12.14
N GLY A 290 -0.56 -3.19 -12.25
CA GLY A 290 0.46 -2.15 -12.39
C GLY A 290 1.26 -1.99 -11.10
N GLY A 291 2.57 -2.20 -11.16
CA GLY A 291 3.47 -2.01 -10.02
C GLY A 291 3.82 -0.55 -9.77
N ILE A 292 4.17 0.17 -10.83
CA ILE A 292 4.43 1.61 -10.86
C ILE A 292 3.64 2.21 -12.02
N VAL A 293 2.91 3.29 -11.79
CA VAL A 293 2.12 3.98 -12.81
C VAL A 293 2.65 5.41 -12.97
N VAL A 294 3.08 5.75 -14.18
CA VAL A 294 3.65 7.07 -14.51
C VAL A 294 2.61 7.95 -15.21
N MET A 295 2.20 9.01 -14.54
CA MET A 295 1.29 10.06 -15.02
C MET A 295 2.08 11.28 -15.51
N SER A 296 1.46 12.14 -16.31
CA SER A 296 2.09 13.33 -16.87
C SER A 296 2.25 14.44 -15.83
N ASP A 297 1.35 14.47 -14.85
CA ASP A 297 1.33 15.42 -13.73
C ASP A 297 0.52 14.82 -12.57
N PHE A 298 0.52 15.50 -11.42
CA PHE A 298 -0.48 15.28 -10.38
C PHE A 298 -1.36 16.52 -10.21
N ALA A 299 -2.67 16.30 -10.19
CA ALA A 299 -3.67 17.23 -9.71
C ALA A 299 -4.50 16.56 -8.61
N GLY A 300 -5.00 17.35 -7.64
CA GLY A 300 -5.61 16.82 -6.41
C GLY A 300 -6.85 15.97 -6.70
N GLU A 301 -7.68 16.43 -7.62
CA GLU A 301 -8.89 15.79 -8.12
C GLU A 301 -8.62 14.48 -8.88
N ASN A 302 -7.40 14.30 -9.41
CA ASN A 302 -6.99 13.09 -10.12
C ASN A 302 -6.27 12.09 -9.20
N ILE A 303 -5.33 12.56 -8.37
CA ILE A 303 -4.51 11.68 -7.53
C ILE A 303 -5.26 11.17 -6.30
N PHE A 304 -6.14 11.98 -5.69
CA PHE A 304 -6.92 11.57 -4.53
C PHE A 304 -7.79 10.31 -4.77
N PRO A 305 -8.62 10.24 -5.84
CA PRO A 305 -9.41 9.04 -6.09
C PRO A 305 -8.54 7.80 -6.39
N LEU A 306 -7.40 7.95 -7.07
CA LEU A 306 -6.46 6.86 -7.33
C LEU A 306 -5.84 6.30 -6.05
N LEU A 307 -5.44 7.18 -5.13
CA LEU A 307 -4.91 6.80 -3.82
C LEU A 307 -5.97 6.05 -2.99
N LEU A 308 -7.23 6.47 -3.09
CA LEU A 308 -8.35 5.81 -2.41
C LEU A 308 -8.69 4.45 -3.05
N GLU A 309 -8.73 4.36 -4.38
CA GLU A 309 -8.91 3.09 -5.09
C GLU A 309 -7.80 2.10 -4.71
N ARG A 310 -6.55 2.55 -4.72
CA ARG A 310 -5.39 1.76 -4.30
C ARG A 310 -5.56 1.23 -2.88
N LEU A 311 -5.94 2.09 -1.92
CA LEU A 311 -6.20 1.65 -0.55
C LEU A 311 -7.26 0.54 -0.53
N ASN A 312 -8.37 0.72 -1.25
CA ASN A 312 -9.47 -0.24 -1.27
C ASN A 312 -9.07 -1.59 -1.90
N ILE A 313 -8.37 -1.56 -3.03
CA ILE A 313 -7.96 -2.76 -3.77
C ILE A 313 -6.93 -3.58 -2.97
N PHE A 314 -6.00 -2.92 -2.29
CA PHE A 314 -4.91 -3.55 -1.54
C PHE A 314 -5.22 -3.82 -0.06
N THR A 315 -6.39 -3.41 0.44
CA THR A 315 -6.85 -3.81 1.78
C THR A 315 -7.02 -5.34 1.84
N ASP A 316 -6.53 -5.99 2.89
CA ASP A 316 -6.69 -7.43 3.10
C ASP A 316 -8.17 -7.80 3.24
N PRO A 317 -8.76 -8.58 2.32
CA PRO A 317 -10.17 -8.95 2.40
C PRO A 317 -10.49 -9.91 3.56
N GLN A 318 -9.48 -10.54 4.18
CA GLN A 318 -9.66 -11.47 5.30
C GLN A 318 -9.61 -10.79 6.67
N ARG A 319 -9.11 -9.55 6.73
CA ARG A 319 -8.89 -8.82 7.98
C ARG A 319 -9.59 -7.46 7.92
N PRO A 320 -10.74 -7.30 8.61
CA PRO A 320 -11.37 -5.99 8.75
C PRO A 320 -10.39 -5.00 9.37
N MET A 321 -10.33 -3.79 8.84
CA MET A 321 -9.61 -2.70 9.48
C MET A 321 -10.35 -2.31 10.77
N THR A 322 -9.65 -2.34 11.91
CA THR A 322 -10.25 -2.04 13.21
C THR A 322 -9.61 -0.84 13.89
N VAL A 323 -10.36 -0.23 14.79
CA VAL A 323 -9.91 0.81 15.73
C VAL A 323 -9.85 0.17 17.12
N THR A 324 -8.93 0.61 17.97
CA THR A 324 -8.86 0.07 19.33
C THR A 324 -10.10 0.48 20.12
N GLN A 325 -10.73 -0.45 20.85
CA GLN A 325 -11.83 -0.10 21.74
C GLN A 325 -11.40 0.93 22.79
N GLY A 326 -12.23 1.93 23.04
CA GLY A 326 -11.92 2.98 24.00
C GLY A 326 -12.79 4.22 23.87
N ILE A 327 -12.39 5.28 24.56
CA ILE A 327 -13.02 6.60 24.52
C ILE A 327 -12.15 7.53 23.68
N TYR A 328 -12.72 8.07 22.61
CA TYR A 328 -12.03 8.96 21.68
C TYR A 328 -12.60 10.37 21.79
N PRO A 329 -11.78 11.38 22.10
CA PRO A 329 -12.21 12.77 22.02
C PRO A 329 -12.26 13.22 20.55
N ILE A 330 -13.43 13.72 20.11
CA ILE A 330 -13.56 14.37 18.80
C ILE A 330 -13.70 15.88 19.02
N GLY A 331 -12.76 16.65 18.49
CA GLY A 331 -12.58 18.05 18.86
C GLY A 331 -11.98 18.19 20.27
N ASN A 332 -12.53 19.11 21.07
CA ASN A 332 -12.11 19.34 22.45
C ASN A 332 -13.29 19.16 23.41
N PRO A 333 -13.77 17.91 23.63
CA PRO A 333 -14.93 17.68 24.46
C PRO A 333 -14.63 17.97 25.94
N ASP A 334 -15.65 18.50 26.61
CA ASP A 334 -15.68 18.80 28.03
C ASP A 334 -16.68 17.88 28.77
N GLU A 335 -16.96 18.23 30.03
CA GLU A 335 -17.88 17.50 30.90
C GLU A 335 -19.36 17.62 30.52
N ASN A 336 -19.72 18.52 29.60
CA ASN A 336 -21.09 18.71 29.12
C ASN A 336 -21.28 18.18 27.69
N SER A 337 -20.20 17.69 27.07
CA SER A 337 -20.17 17.27 25.68
C SER A 337 -20.91 15.95 25.45
N PRO A 338 -21.65 15.79 24.34
CA PRO A 338 -22.40 14.57 24.04
C PRO A 338 -21.52 13.31 24.04
N VAL A 339 -22.12 12.20 24.47
CA VAL A 339 -21.51 10.87 24.42
C VAL A 339 -22.22 10.04 23.36
N LEU A 340 -21.47 9.54 22.37
CA LEU A 340 -21.95 8.66 21.32
C LEU A 340 -21.24 7.31 21.41
N VAL A 341 -21.89 6.23 20.97
CA VAL A 341 -21.25 4.90 20.84
C VAL A 341 -21.37 4.37 19.42
N THR A 342 -20.31 3.70 18.96
CA THR A 342 -20.28 2.98 17.68
C THR A 342 -19.38 1.75 17.75
N THR A 343 -19.27 1.00 16.65
CA THR A 343 -18.40 -0.18 16.56
C THR A 343 -16.95 0.17 16.25
N ASN A 344 -16.06 -0.80 16.44
CA ASN A 344 -14.65 -0.67 16.13
C ASN A 344 -14.27 -0.96 14.67
N PHE A 345 -15.24 -1.17 13.77
CA PHE A 345 -14.93 -1.24 12.35
C PHE A 345 -14.44 0.11 11.86
N ALA A 346 -13.24 0.17 11.28
CA ALA A 346 -12.58 1.43 10.95
C ALA A 346 -13.45 2.31 10.05
N LEU A 347 -14.08 1.76 9.00
CA LEU A 347 -14.96 2.55 8.15
C LEU A 347 -16.12 3.18 8.93
N THR A 348 -16.76 2.41 9.83
CA THR A 348 -17.81 2.94 10.70
C THR A 348 -17.28 4.05 11.62
N TYR A 349 -16.13 3.84 12.26
CA TYR A 349 -15.50 4.85 13.11
C TYR A 349 -15.20 6.14 12.36
N PHE A 350 -14.50 6.07 11.22
CA PHE A 350 -14.07 7.25 10.46
C PHE A 350 -15.25 8.00 9.85
N ILE A 351 -16.32 7.31 9.46
CA ILE A 351 -17.57 7.94 9.03
C ILE A 351 -18.22 8.70 10.20
N VAL A 352 -18.38 8.07 11.36
CA VAL A 352 -19.03 8.69 12.52
C VAL A 352 -18.21 9.84 13.08
N SER A 353 -16.90 9.65 13.29
CA SER A 353 -16.01 10.70 13.81
C SER A 353 -15.89 11.88 12.85
N GLY A 354 -15.80 11.64 11.53
CA GLY A 354 -15.79 12.71 10.53
C GLY A 354 -17.07 13.55 10.54
N GLU A 355 -18.23 12.94 10.75
CA GLU A 355 -19.50 13.67 10.85
C GLU A 355 -19.68 14.38 12.20
N ILE A 356 -19.13 13.84 13.29
CA ILE A 356 -19.03 14.57 14.55
C ILE A 356 -18.14 15.80 14.38
N GLU A 357 -16.99 15.66 13.72
CA GLU A 357 -16.08 16.78 13.45
C GLU A 357 -16.75 17.83 12.54
N SER A 358 -17.42 17.40 11.48
CA SER A 358 -18.16 18.28 10.55
C SER A 358 -19.29 19.06 11.24
N SER A 359 -19.87 18.47 12.31
CA SER A 359 -20.88 19.13 13.14
C SER A 359 -20.35 20.34 13.91
N LYS A 360 -19.03 20.37 14.19
CA LYS A 360 -18.38 21.33 15.11
C LYS A 360 -18.91 21.26 16.55
N VAL A 361 -19.52 20.15 16.95
CA VAL A 361 -19.95 19.86 18.32
C VAL A 361 -18.93 18.91 18.95
N PRO A 362 -18.05 19.36 19.85
CA PRO A 362 -17.12 18.49 20.56
C PRO A 362 -17.87 17.35 21.25
N SER A 363 -17.41 16.12 21.07
CA SER A 363 -18.12 14.94 21.58
C SER A 363 -17.16 13.84 22.02
N TRP A 364 -17.60 13.03 22.97
CA TRP A 364 -16.96 11.77 23.34
C TRP A 364 -17.51 10.63 22.48
N LEU A 365 -16.64 9.95 21.73
CA LEU A 365 -17.02 8.80 20.91
C LEU A 365 -16.47 7.50 21.53
N LEU A 366 -17.38 6.64 21.97
CA LEU A 366 -17.09 5.32 22.52
C LEU A 366 -17.02 4.30 21.38
N ILE A 367 -15.88 3.62 21.28
CA ILE A 367 -15.62 2.61 20.27
C ILE A 367 -15.69 1.25 20.94
N LYS A 368 -16.74 0.48 20.65
CA LYS A 368 -16.95 -0.85 21.20
C LYS A 368 -16.38 -1.90 20.24
N ASP A 369 -15.56 -2.82 20.76
CA ASP A 369 -14.98 -3.91 19.98
C ASP A 369 -16.06 -4.89 19.55
N SER A 370 -16.34 -4.93 18.26
CA SER A 370 -17.27 -5.87 17.65
C SER A 370 -16.57 -6.70 16.57
N GLU A 371 -15.32 -7.07 16.80
CA GLU A 371 -14.49 -7.89 15.90
C GLU A 371 -14.35 -7.26 14.50
N GLY A 372 -14.39 -5.92 14.44
CA GLY A 372 -14.29 -5.18 13.18
C GLY A 372 -15.55 -5.22 12.30
N LEU A 373 -16.70 -5.58 12.87
CA LEU A 373 -17.98 -5.59 12.16
C LEU A 373 -18.66 -4.21 12.18
N SER A 374 -19.37 -3.87 11.10
CA SER A 374 -20.23 -2.68 11.04
C SER A 374 -21.36 -2.76 12.08
N VAL A 375 -21.99 -1.63 12.44
CA VAL A 375 -23.10 -1.58 13.43
C VAL A 375 -24.16 -2.64 13.16
N MET A 376 -24.70 -2.70 11.94
CA MET A 376 -25.79 -3.62 11.62
C MET A 376 -25.33 -5.09 11.61
N THR A 377 -24.13 -5.35 11.09
CA THR A 377 -23.55 -6.70 11.08
C THR A 377 -23.26 -7.18 12.50
N ALA A 378 -22.68 -6.32 13.33
CA ALA A 378 -22.36 -6.61 14.72
C ALA A 378 -23.61 -6.87 15.55
N TRP A 379 -24.64 -6.03 15.40
CA TRP A 379 -25.93 -6.22 16.05
C TRP A 379 -26.56 -7.56 15.65
N ALA A 380 -26.64 -7.85 14.34
CA ALA A 380 -27.20 -9.11 13.84
C ALA A 380 -26.42 -10.36 14.32
N ALA A 381 -25.10 -10.23 14.53
CA ALA A 381 -24.24 -11.29 15.05
C ALA A 381 -24.24 -11.38 16.59
N GLY A 382 -25.02 -10.55 17.30
CA GLY A 382 -25.00 -10.47 18.77
C GLY A 382 -23.70 -9.90 19.36
N LYS A 383 -22.85 -9.29 18.53
CA LYS A 383 -21.59 -8.63 18.89
C LYS A 383 -21.76 -7.13 19.13
N PHE A 384 -23.00 -6.66 19.23
CA PHE A 384 -23.36 -5.28 19.60
C PHE A 384 -24.76 -5.31 20.26
N SER A 385 -24.91 -6.13 21.31
CA SER A 385 -26.13 -6.22 22.12
C SER A 385 -26.14 -5.13 23.21
N GLY A 386 -27.31 -4.86 23.78
CA GLY A 386 -27.41 -3.83 24.82
C GLY A 386 -26.62 -4.20 26.07
N ASP A 387 -26.61 -5.47 26.47
CA ASP A 387 -25.81 -5.95 27.60
C ASP A 387 -24.32 -5.66 27.42
N ASP A 388 -23.79 -5.97 26.24
CA ASP A 388 -22.37 -5.87 25.91
C ASP A 388 -21.94 -4.41 25.79
N VAL A 389 -22.74 -3.58 25.11
CA VAL A 389 -22.50 -2.14 24.98
C VAL A 389 -22.63 -1.44 26.35
N GLY A 390 -23.66 -1.78 27.14
CA GLY A 390 -23.87 -1.27 28.48
C GLY A 390 -22.71 -1.60 29.42
N ALA A 391 -22.26 -2.86 29.43
CA ALA A 391 -21.10 -3.30 30.19
C ALA A 391 -19.82 -2.55 29.78
N PHE A 392 -19.62 -2.29 28.48
CA PHE A 392 -18.50 -1.48 28.00
C PHE A 392 -18.58 -0.04 28.51
N VAL A 393 -19.72 0.64 28.36
CA VAL A 393 -19.93 2.02 28.84
C VAL A 393 -19.59 2.12 30.33
N LYS A 394 -20.10 1.19 31.14
CA LYS A 394 -19.86 1.12 32.59
C LYS A 394 -18.38 0.99 32.96
N LYS A 395 -17.61 0.21 32.17
CA LYS A 395 -16.19 -0.07 32.42
C LYS A 395 -15.24 0.92 31.75
N SER A 396 -15.73 1.71 30.79
CA SER A 396 -14.89 2.57 29.95
C SER A 396 -14.27 3.76 30.69
N GLY A 397 -14.85 4.18 31.82
CA GLY A 397 -14.47 5.40 32.53
C GLY A 397 -15.12 6.68 31.99
N ILE A 398 -16.11 6.58 31.08
CA ILE A 398 -16.81 7.75 30.53
C ILE A 398 -17.60 8.52 31.60
N ALA A 399 -18.10 7.83 32.63
CA ALA A 399 -18.86 8.44 33.71
C ALA A 399 -18.05 9.48 34.51
N ASP A 400 -16.72 9.35 34.52
CA ASP A 400 -15.81 10.30 35.19
C ASP A 400 -15.47 11.51 34.31
N LYS A 401 -15.87 11.48 33.03
CA LYS A 401 -15.57 12.53 32.04
C LYS A 401 -16.74 13.45 31.76
N VAL A 402 -17.97 13.08 32.14
CA VAL A 402 -19.19 13.87 31.89
C VAL A 402 -20.04 14.06 33.15
N LYS A 403 -20.73 15.20 33.24
CA LYS A 403 -21.66 15.53 34.34
C LYS A 403 -23.05 14.94 34.16
N HIS A 404 -23.37 14.48 32.95
CA HIS A 404 -24.66 13.89 32.61
C HIS A 404 -24.55 12.38 32.43
N LYS A 405 -25.70 11.69 32.50
CA LYS A 405 -25.82 10.27 32.19
C LYS A 405 -26.68 10.11 30.94
N GLN A 406 -26.14 10.47 29.79
CA GLN A 406 -26.83 10.35 28.51
C GLN A 406 -25.86 9.77 27.49
N ILE A 407 -26.35 8.85 26.66
CA ILE A 407 -25.58 8.27 25.57
C ILE A 407 -26.43 8.13 24.32
N ILE A 408 -25.83 8.39 23.17
CA ILE A 408 -26.47 8.30 21.86
C ILE A 408 -26.02 6.99 21.19
N ILE A 409 -26.99 6.15 20.84
CA ILE A 409 -26.76 4.90 20.10
C ILE A 409 -27.07 5.07 18.61
N PRO A 410 -26.49 4.27 17.71
CA PRO A 410 -26.82 4.32 16.28
C PRO A 410 -28.29 3.97 16.03
N GLY A 411 -28.94 4.66 15.10
CA GLY A 411 -30.36 4.44 14.82
C GLY A 411 -30.71 3.04 14.29
N TYR A 412 -29.77 2.37 13.63
CA TYR A 412 -29.92 0.97 13.21
C TYR A 412 -29.84 -0.04 14.36
N ALA A 413 -29.29 0.37 15.51
CA ALA A 413 -29.21 -0.42 16.73
C ALA A 413 -30.28 0.00 17.75
N ALA A 414 -31.35 0.71 17.36
CA ALA A 414 -32.37 1.21 18.29
C ALA A 414 -32.98 0.12 19.20
N ALA A 415 -33.01 -1.13 18.73
CA ALA A 415 -33.51 -2.28 19.49
C ALA A 415 -32.72 -2.57 20.78
N ILE A 416 -31.46 -2.13 20.88
CA ILE A 416 -30.63 -2.39 22.08
C ILE A 416 -30.93 -1.44 23.24
N ALA A 417 -31.78 -0.42 23.02
CA ALA A 417 -31.98 0.65 23.99
C ALA A 417 -32.52 0.13 25.34
N GLY A 418 -33.49 -0.78 25.32
CA GLY A 418 -34.08 -1.34 26.54
C GLY A 418 -33.05 -2.11 27.37
N ASP A 419 -32.37 -3.07 26.75
CA ASP A 419 -31.30 -3.85 27.40
C ASP A 419 -30.16 -2.94 27.93
N MET A 420 -29.81 -1.87 27.19
CA MET A 420 -28.84 -0.88 27.68
C MET A 420 -29.35 -0.09 28.90
N GLU A 421 -30.63 0.26 28.97
CA GLU A 421 -31.22 0.94 30.13
C GLU A 421 -31.17 0.06 31.38
N GLU A 422 -31.37 -1.25 31.22
CA GLU A 422 -31.25 -2.23 32.31
C GLU A 422 -29.79 -2.34 32.82
N GLU A 423 -28.81 -2.41 31.92
CA GLU A 423 -27.39 -2.47 32.29
C GLU A 423 -26.81 -1.15 32.83
N LEU A 424 -27.39 -0.02 32.43
CA LEU A 424 -26.97 1.32 32.83
C LEU A 424 -28.06 2.09 33.61
N PRO A 425 -28.43 1.66 34.84
CA PRO A 425 -29.44 2.36 35.62
C PRO A 425 -29.15 3.86 35.79
N GLY A 426 -30.12 4.68 35.39
CA GLY A 426 -30.06 6.13 35.45
C GLY A 426 -29.33 6.81 34.28
N TRP A 427 -28.93 6.07 33.25
CA TRP A 427 -28.53 6.64 31.96
C TRP A 427 -29.74 6.77 31.03
N ALA A 428 -29.86 7.91 30.36
CA ALA A 428 -30.82 8.09 29.28
C ALA A 428 -30.21 7.62 27.96
N ILE A 429 -30.80 6.59 27.35
CA ILE A 429 -30.37 6.06 26.06
C ILE A 429 -31.14 6.79 24.95
N THR A 430 -30.42 7.57 24.16
CA THR A 430 -30.98 8.29 23.02
C THR A 430 -30.72 7.52 21.73
N VAL A 431 -31.77 7.25 20.95
CA VAL A 431 -31.61 6.75 19.59
C VAL A 431 -31.20 7.89 18.65
N GLY A 432 -29.99 7.79 18.09
CA GLY A 432 -29.48 8.71 17.08
C GLY A 432 -30.00 8.42 15.68
N PRO A 433 -29.51 9.13 14.66
CA PRO A 433 -29.87 8.87 13.28
C PRO A 433 -29.39 7.49 12.81
N ARG A 434 -30.08 6.94 11.79
CA ARG A 434 -29.66 5.71 11.10
C ARG A 434 -28.41 5.91 10.25
N GLU A 435 -28.30 7.08 9.62
CA GLU A 435 -27.18 7.46 8.77
C GLU A 435 -26.31 8.50 9.45
N ALA A 436 -24.99 8.34 9.36
CA ALA A 436 -24.03 9.24 9.99
C ALA A 436 -24.10 10.67 9.43
N ALA A 437 -24.46 10.84 8.15
CA ALA A 437 -24.62 12.14 7.51
C ALA A 437 -25.67 13.05 8.20
N HIS A 438 -26.53 12.50 9.05
CA HIS A 438 -27.51 13.25 9.83
C HIS A 438 -27.03 13.59 11.26
N ILE A 439 -25.86 13.08 11.69
CA ILE A 439 -25.25 13.43 12.98
C ILE A 439 -25.07 14.95 13.12
N PRO A 440 -24.61 15.71 12.09
CA PRO A 440 -24.38 17.13 12.27
C PRO A 440 -25.63 17.92 12.65
N ALA A 441 -26.76 17.65 11.99
CA ALA A 441 -28.03 18.30 12.31
C ALA A 441 -28.58 17.85 13.67
N PHE A 442 -28.47 16.56 13.97
CA PHE A 442 -28.94 15.96 15.22
C PHE A 442 -28.19 16.50 16.45
N LEU A 443 -26.87 16.65 16.37
CA LEU A 443 -26.07 17.20 17.49
C LEU A 443 -26.33 18.69 17.70
N LYS A 444 -26.53 19.47 16.62
CA LYS A 444 -26.81 20.91 16.71
C LYS A 444 -28.19 21.24 17.26
N SER A 445 -29.14 20.31 17.20
CA SER A 445 -30.50 20.53 17.69
C SER A 445 -30.68 20.22 19.18
N ARG A 446 -29.59 19.92 19.90
CA ARG A 446 -29.63 19.47 21.30
C ARG A 446 -29.09 20.51 22.26
#